data_AF-A0ABD0N6X3-F1
#
_entry.id   AF-A0ABD0N6X3-F1
#
_cell.length_a   1.000
_cell.length_b   1.000
_cell.length_c   1.000
_cell.angle_alpha   90.00
_cell.angle_beta   90.00
_cell.angle_gamma   90.00
#
_symmetry.space_group_name_H-M   'P 1'
#
loop_
_entity.id
_entity.type
_entity.pdbx_description
1 polymer ?
#
loop_
_entity_poly.entity_id
_entity_poly.type
_entity_poly.pdbx_seq_one_letter_code
_entity_poly.pdbx_strand_id
1 'polypeptide(L)' 'PTSLHYMNPYQLNAYAMALKAVGEIVQDYDSDKLFPAYGFGAKLPPDGKISHAFPL' A
#
# COMPACT_ATOMS: atom_id res chain seq x y z
N PRO A 1 -17.38 -7.61 -2.01
CA PRO A 1 -17.02 -6.45 -1.18
C PRO A 1 -16.60 -6.76 0.28
N THR A 2 -16.26 -8.00 0.64
CA THR A 2 -15.85 -8.37 2.01
C THR A 2 -14.33 -8.32 2.24
N SER A 3 -13.53 -8.18 1.19
CA SER A 3 -12.07 -8.08 1.29
C SER A 3 -11.66 -6.78 1.99
N LEU A 4 -10.66 -6.84 2.86
CA LEU A 4 -10.03 -5.65 3.43
C LEU A 4 -9.29 -4.79 2.39
N HIS A 5 -8.97 -5.37 1.23
CA HIS A 5 -8.42 -4.67 0.07
C HIS A 5 -9.49 -4.22 -0.93
N TYR A 6 -10.77 -4.42 -0.63
CA TYR A 6 -11.84 -4.05 -1.55
C TYR A 6 -11.81 -2.54 -1.83
N MET A 7 -11.77 -2.17 -3.10
CA MET A 7 -11.81 -0.77 -3.53
C MET A 7 -13.25 -0.34 -3.70
N ASN A 8 -13.76 0.44 -2.74
CA ASN A 8 -15.07 1.06 -2.81
C ASN A 8 -14.95 2.46 -3.46
N PRO A 9 -15.82 2.84 -4.43
CA PRO A 9 -15.77 4.15 -5.07
C PRO A 9 -16.08 5.34 -4.14
N TYR A 10 -16.68 5.11 -2.97
CA TYR A 10 -17.11 6.17 -2.05
C TYR A 10 -16.34 6.19 -0.72
N GLN A 11 -15.61 5.14 -0.38
CA GLN A 11 -14.93 5.02 0.91
C GLN A 11 -13.58 4.32 0.75
N LEU A 12 -12.58 4.83 1.48
CA LEU A 12 -11.28 4.19 1.59
C LEU A 12 -11.37 2.88 2.37
N ASN A 13 -10.65 1.85 1.92
CA ASN A 13 -10.46 0.64 2.71
C ASN A 13 -9.48 0.87 3.86
N ALA A 14 -9.35 -0.12 4.76
CA ALA A 14 -8.52 0.00 5.95
C ALA A 14 -7.04 0.34 5.63
N TYR A 15 -6.50 -0.23 4.55
CA TYR A 15 -5.12 0.05 4.12
C TYR A 15 -4.97 1.49 3.63
N ALA A 16 -5.86 1.95 2.76
CA ALA A 16 -5.81 3.30 2.22
C ALA A 16 -6.06 4.37 3.29
N MET A 17 -6.94 4.11 4.26
CA MET A 17 -7.15 5.00 5.41
C MET A 17 -5.88 5.13 6.26
N ALA A 18 -5.21 4.03 6.56
CA ALA A 18 -3.97 4.04 7.34
C ALA A 18 -2.84 4.80 6.61
N LEU A 19 -2.65 4.51 5.32
CA LEU A 19 -1.65 5.20 4.49
C LEU A 19 -1.91 6.71 4.44
N LYS A 20 -3.18 7.11 4.24
CA LYS A 20 -3.55 8.53 4.23
C LYS A 20 -3.28 9.20 5.58
N ALA A 21 -3.79 8.63 6.67
CA ALA A 21 -3.68 9.23 8.00
C ALA A 21 -2.22 9.43 8.45
N VAL A 22 -1.35 8.45 8.18
CA VAL A 22 0.08 8.56 8.50
C VAL A 22 0.78 9.49 7.50
N GLY A 23 0.55 9.28 6.20
CA GLY A 23 1.18 10.02 5.11
C GLY A 23 0.91 11.52 5.17
N GLU A 24 -0.31 11.94 5.50
CA GLU A 24 -0.69 13.36 5.66
C GLU A 24 0.12 14.08 6.75
N ILE A 25 0.63 13.36 7.74
CA ILE A 25 1.44 13.93 8.82
C ILE A 25 2.93 13.84 8.48
N VAL A 26 3.42 12.64 8.14
CA VAL A 26 4.87 12.40 8.04
C VAL A 26 5.49 13.05 6.81
N GLN A 27 4.71 13.31 5.75
CA GLN A 27 5.24 13.87 4.50
C GLN A 27 5.82 15.27 4.64
N ASP A 28 5.39 16.05 5.63
CA ASP A 28 5.91 17.40 5.86
C ASP A 28 7.27 17.39 6.56
N TYR A 29 7.70 16.23 7.06
CA TYR A 29 9.00 16.00 7.69
C TYR A 29 10.01 15.35 6.73
N ASP A 30 9.60 15.05 5.50
CA ASP A 30 10.46 14.52 4.46
C ASP A 30 10.68 15.58 3.36
N SER A 31 11.94 15.89 3.06
CA SER A 31 12.29 17.01 2.18
C SER A 31 12.12 16.66 0.70
N ASP A 32 12.35 15.40 0.31
CA ASP A 32 12.20 14.96 -1.09
C ASP A 32 10.83 14.33 -1.36
N LYS A 33 10.09 13.97 -0.31
CA LYS A 33 8.76 13.34 -0.37
C LYS A 33 8.77 12.03 -1.16
N LEU A 34 9.89 11.32 -1.16
CA LEU A 34 10.05 10.04 -1.82
C LEU A 34 9.83 8.91 -0.81
N PHE A 35 8.68 8.25 -0.92
CA PHE A 35 8.30 7.14 -0.03
C PHE A 35 8.54 5.79 -0.73
N PRO A 36 9.54 5.00 -0.33
CA PRO A 36 9.66 3.62 -0.79
C PRO A 36 8.45 2.81 -0.35
N ALA A 37 7.76 2.19 -1.31
CA ALA A 37 6.55 1.42 -1.08
C ALA A 37 6.78 -0.04 -1.43
N TYR A 38 6.38 -0.96 -0.53
CA TYR A 38 6.59 -2.39 -0.70
C TYR A 38 5.33 -3.19 -0.34
N GLY A 39 5.12 -4.28 -1.08
CA GLY A 39 4.16 -5.33 -0.77
C GLY A 39 4.87 -6.61 -0.33
N PHE A 40 4.14 -7.52 0.29
CA PHE A 40 4.64 -8.83 0.71
C PHE A 40 3.53 -9.89 0.66
N GLY A 41 3.92 -11.16 0.55
CA GLY A 41 3.00 -12.30 0.60
C GLY A 41 2.16 -12.51 -0.66
N ALA A 42 2.49 -11.86 -1.77
CA ALA A 42 1.79 -12.03 -3.05
C ALA A 42 2.57 -12.95 -3.99
N LYS A 43 1.86 -13.68 -4.84
CA LYS A 43 2.46 -14.40 -5.97
C LYS A 43 2.65 -13.43 -7.13
N LEU A 44 3.90 -13.24 -7.58
CA LEU A 44 4.20 -12.29 -8.64
C LEU A 44 4.35 -12.99 -10.00
N PRO A 45 3.86 -12.37 -11.09
CA PRO A 45 4.23 -12.80 -12.44
C PRO A 45 5.74 -12.59 -12.71
N PRO A 46 6.35 -13.36 -13.65
CA PRO A 46 5.75 -14.42 -14.46
C PRO A 46 5.81 -15.81 -13.80
N ASP A 47 6.67 -16.01 -12.80
CA ASP A 47 6.96 -17.34 -12.24
C ASP A 47 5.98 -17.76 -11.14
N GLY A 48 5.11 -16.86 -10.68
CA GLY A 48 4.04 -17.15 -9.72
C GLY A 48 4.56 -17.51 -8.32
N LYS A 49 5.84 -17.24 -8.04
CA LYS A 49 6.43 -17.48 -6.73
C LYS A 49 5.95 -16.45 -5.73
N ILE A 50 5.81 -16.88 -4.48
CA ILE A 50 5.50 -15.97 -3.38
C ILE A 50 6.71 -15.06 -3.19
N SER A 51 6.49 -13.76 -3.33
CA SER A 51 7.45 -12.76 -2.93
C SER A 51 7.12 -12.27 -1.52
N HIS A 52 8.13 -12.28 -0.66
CA HIS A 52 8.03 -11.76 0.70
C HIS A 52 8.36 -10.26 0.80
N ALA A 53 8.87 -9.66 -0.26
CA ALA A 53 9.10 -8.22 -0.37
C ALA A 53 9.23 -7.85 -1.85
N PHE A 54 8.41 -6.93 -2.33
CA PHE A 54 8.48 -6.43 -3.71
C PHE A 54 8.08 -4.96 -3.77
N PRO A 55 8.67 -4.17 -4.69
CA PRO A 55 8.27 -2.78 -4.88
C PRO A 55 6.82 -2.70 -5.36
N LEU A 56 6.06 -1.74 -4.83
CA LEU A 56 4.69 -1.43 -5.26
C LEU A 56 4.65 -0.53 -6.49
#